data_AF-T0ZKN9-F1
#
_entry.id   AF-T0ZKN9-F1
#
_cell.length_a   1.000
_cell.length_b   1.000
_cell.length_c   1.000
_cell.angle_alpha   90.00
_cell.angle_beta   90.00
_cell.angle_gamma   90.00
#
_symmetry.space_group_name_H-M   'P 1'
#
loop_
_entity.id
_entity.type
_entity.pdbx_description
1 polymer ?
#
loop_
_entity_poly.entity_id
_entity_poly.type
_entity_poly.pdbx_seq_one_letter_code
_entity_poly.pdbx_strand_id
1 'polypeptide(L)'
;MRQVVLDTETTGLAPEDGHRIIEIGAVELKDRRMTGRDFWTYLNPERAIDAGATEVHGLRAEDLQDKPRFAEIVESLLEFLAGDELIIHN
;
A
#
# COMPACT_ATOMS: atom_id res chain seq x y z
N MET A 1 23.19 2.10 4.40
CA MET A 1 22.26 1.38 3.50
C MET A 1 20.86 1.87 3.84
N ARG A 2 20.04 2.17 2.82
CA ARG A 2 18.67 2.65 3.01
C ARG A 2 17.74 1.45 3.07
N GLN A 3 16.81 1.47 4.00
CA GLN A 3 15.80 0.43 4.19
C GLN A 3 14.43 1.10 4.10
N VAL A 4 13.45 0.40 3.54
CA VAL A 4 12.07 0.87 3.50
C VAL A 4 11.22 -0.15 4.21
N VAL A 5 10.53 0.29 5.26
CA VAL A 5 9.49 -0.53 5.90
C VAL A 5 8.20 -0.26 5.14
N LEU A 6 7.57 -1.31 4.61
CA LEU A 6 6.39 -1.19 3.77
C LEU A 6 5.29 -2.11 4.28
N ASP A 7 4.06 -1.61 4.20
CA ASP A 7 2.84 -2.32 4.53
C ASP A 7 1.73 -1.97 3.52
N THR A 8 0.79 -2.89 3.33
CA THR A 8 -0.31 -2.71 2.38
C THR A 8 -1.61 -3.28 2.91
N GLU A 9 -2.68 -2.52 2.76
CA GLU A 9 -4.02 -3.04 2.94
C GLU A 9 -4.61 -3.45 1.59
N THR A 10 -5.46 -4.47 1.60
CA THR A 10 -6.02 -5.07 0.38
C THR A 10 -7.52 -5.30 0.50
N THR A 11 -8.20 -5.45 -0.64
CA THR A 11 -9.62 -5.83 -0.66
C THR A 11 -9.91 -7.24 -0.11
N GLY A 12 -8.86 -8.02 0.18
CA GLY A 12 -8.88 -9.45 0.55
C GLY A 12 -7.55 -10.11 0.20
N LEU A 13 -7.36 -11.37 0.58
CA LEU A 13 -6.00 -11.95 0.71
C LEU A 13 -5.38 -12.50 -0.57
N ALA A 14 -6.16 -13.06 -1.49
CA ALA A 14 -5.65 -13.87 -2.61
C ALA A 14 -5.63 -13.09 -3.96
N PRO A 15 -4.46 -12.74 -4.52
CA PRO A 15 -4.39 -12.04 -5.81
C PRO A 15 -5.05 -12.82 -6.97
N GLU A 16 -5.04 -14.15 -6.91
CA GLU A 16 -5.69 -15.04 -7.88
C GLU A 16 -7.22 -14.85 -7.95
N ASP A 17 -7.85 -14.40 -6.86
CA ASP A 17 -9.27 -14.02 -6.80
C ASP A 17 -9.52 -12.57 -7.25
N GLY A 18 -8.49 -11.94 -7.82
CA GLY A 18 -8.50 -10.58 -8.34
C GLY A 18 -8.49 -9.50 -7.26
N HIS A 19 -8.05 -9.83 -6.04
CA HIS A 19 -7.92 -8.85 -4.97
C HIS A 19 -6.89 -7.77 -5.32
N ARG A 20 -7.12 -6.56 -4.83
CA ARG A 20 -6.31 -5.39 -5.12
C ARG A 20 -5.86 -4.69 -3.86
N ILE A 21 -4.75 -3.98 -3.97
CA ILE A 21 -4.25 -3.07 -2.94
C ILE A 21 -5.18 -1.86 -2.84
N ILE A 22 -5.48 -1.43 -1.62
CA ILE A 22 -6.30 -0.26 -1.31
C ILE A 22 -5.57 0.80 -0.49
N GLU A 23 -4.46 0.44 0.16
CA GLU A 23 -3.59 1.37 0.86
C GLU A 23 -2.14 0.91 0.71
N ILE A 24 -1.23 1.86 0.58
CA ILE A 24 0.22 1.63 0.64
C ILE A 24 0.78 2.60 1.66
N GLY A 25 1.49 2.08 2.66
CA GLY A 25 2.29 2.86 3.60
C GLY A 25 3.74 2.41 3.52
N ALA A 26 4.65 3.36 3.35
CA ALA A 26 6.08 3.09 3.34
C ALA A 26 6.86 4.20 4.01
N VAL A 27 7.79 3.83 4.90
CA VAL A 27 8.65 4.76 5.63
C VAL A 27 10.12 4.47 5.35
N GLU A 28 10.88 5.52 5.07
CA GLU A 28 12.31 5.41 4.80
C GLU A 28 13.12 5.41 6.10
N LEU A 29 14.02 4.44 6.23
CA LEU A 29 15.00 4.33 7.30
C LEU A 29 16.42 4.50 6.73
N LYS A 30 17.23 5.29 7.43
CA LYS A 30 18.67 5.37 7.23
C LYS A 30 19.36 5.21 8.57
N ASP A 31 20.29 4.26 8.65
CA ASP A 31 21.02 3.92 9.88
C ASP A 31 20.06 3.65 11.06
N ARG A 32 18.97 2.91 10.78
CA ARG A 32 17.90 2.53 11.72
C ARG A 32 17.13 3.71 12.32
N ARG A 33 17.11 4.85 11.64
CA ARG A 33 16.33 6.05 12.02
C ARG A 33 15.42 6.46 10.87
N MET A 34 14.20 6.87 11.20
CA MET A 34 13.27 7.44 10.24
C MET A 34 13.85 8.73 9.68
N THR A 35 13.79 8.89 8.35
CA THR A 35 14.26 10.11 7.68
C THR A 35 13.14 11.15 7.55
N GLY A 36 11.88 10.73 7.71
CA GLY A 36 10.69 11.55 7.48
C GLY A 36 10.27 11.61 6.00
N ARG A 37 10.97 10.88 5.12
CA ARG A 37 10.53 10.67 3.74
C ARG A 37 9.66 9.43 3.70
N ASP A 38 8.36 9.66 3.54
CA ASP A 38 7.35 8.60 3.54
C ASP A 38 6.59 8.60 2.20
N PHE A 39 6.07 7.44 1.83
CA PHE A 39 5.10 7.29 0.75
C PHE A 39 3.83 6.71 1.35
N TRP A 40 2.72 7.44 1.20
CA TRP A 40 1.43 6.99 1.70
C TRP A 40 0.33 7.36 0.72
N THR A 41 -0.53 6.40 0.39
CA THR A 41 -1.66 6.64 -0.50
C THR A 41 -2.78 5.61 -0.32
N TYR A 42 -4.02 6.05 -0.49
CA TYR A 42 -5.17 5.19 -0.71
C TYR A 42 -5.41 4.97 -2.20
N LEU A 43 -6.00 3.83 -2.55
CA LEU A 43 -6.24 3.42 -3.93
C LEU A 43 -7.67 2.99 -4.16
N ASN A 44 -8.21 3.37 -5.32
CA ASN A 44 -9.48 2.84 -5.79
C ASN A 44 -9.25 1.42 -6.36
N PRO A 45 -9.84 0.38 -5.76
CA PRO A 45 -9.63 -1.00 -6.20
C PRO A 45 -10.49 -1.40 -7.41
N GLU A 46 -11.41 -0.56 -7.86
CA GLU A 46 -12.39 -0.85 -8.93
C GLU A 46 -13.18 -2.16 -8.69
N ARG A 47 -13.35 -2.54 -7.41
CA ARG A 47 -14.11 -3.71 -6.95
C ARG A 47 -14.63 -3.52 -5.52
N ALA A 48 -15.46 -4.45 -5.07
CA ALA A 48 -15.87 -4.54 -3.68
C ALA A 48 -14.71 -5.04 -2.78
N ILE A 49 -14.77 -4.61 -1.51
CA ILE A 49 -13.90 -5.07 -0.42
C ILE A 49 -14.63 -6.20 0.32
N ASP A 50 -13.91 -7.27 0.64
CA ASP A 50 -14.47 -8.37 1.41
C ASP A 50 -14.80 -7.92 2.84
N ALA A 51 -15.91 -8.42 3.39
CA ALA A 51 -16.35 -8.05 4.73
C ALA A 51 -15.26 -8.30 5.79
N GLY A 52 -14.53 -9.40 5.68
CA GLY A 52 -13.42 -9.71 6.60
C GLY A 52 -12.25 -8.73 6.51
N ALA A 53 -11.97 -8.18 5.32
CA ALA A 53 -10.95 -7.13 5.16
C ALA A 53 -11.44 -5.81 5.78
N THR A 54 -12.69 -5.43 5.52
CA THR A 54 -13.33 -4.27 6.16
C THR A 54 -13.34 -4.37 7.69
N GLU A 55 -13.51 -5.57 8.27
CA GLU A 55 -13.43 -5.77 9.72
C GLU A 55 -12.02 -5.52 10.30
N VAL A 56 -10.97 -5.70 9.50
CA VAL A 56 -9.56 -5.50 9.91
C VAL A 56 -9.16 -4.03 9.83
N HIS A 57 -9.30 -3.42 8.64
CA HIS A 57 -8.78 -2.06 8.38
C HIS A 57 -9.87 -0.96 8.40
N GLY A 58 -11.16 -1.32 8.43
CA GLY A 58 -12.27 -0.37 8.57
C GLY A 58 -12.65 0.43 7.33
N LEU A 59 -12.11 0.10 6.15
CA LEU A 59 -12.36 0.82 4.90
C LEU A 59 -13.47 0.12 4.10
N ARG A 60 -14.33 0.92 3.48
CA ARG A 60 -15.35 0.46 2.54
C ARG A 60 -15.03 0.96 1.15
N ALA A 61 -15.55 0.28 0.12
CA ALA A 61 -15.27 0.63 -1.27
C ALA A 61 -15.71 2.07 -1.61
N GLU A 62 -16.76 2.58 -0.95
CA GLU A 62 -17.27 3.95 -1.13
C GLU A 62 -16.26 5.02 -0.67
N ASP A 63 -15.44 4.71 0.34
CA ASP A 63 -14.46 5.64 0.90
C ASP A 63 -13.25 5.86 -0.04
N LEU A 64 -13.12 5.00 -1.05
CA LEU A 64 -11.98 4.92 -1.97
C LEU A 64 -12.30 5.34 -3.42
N GLN A 65 -13.54 5.71 -3.73
CA GLN A 65 -13.97 5.94 -5.12
C GLN A 65 -13.26 7.12 -5.80
N ASP A 66 -12.92 8.15 -5.04
CA ASP A 66 -12.22 9.37 -5.45
C ASP A 66 -10.69 9.25 -5.42
N LYS A 67 -10.16 8.09 -5.01
CA LYS A 67 -8.73 7.84 -4.88
C LYS A 67 -8.13 7.40 -6.22
N PRO A 68 -6.81 7.62 -6.45
CA PRO A 68 -6.16 7.17 -7.67
C PRO A 68 -6.20 5.65 -7.80
N ARG A 69 -6.10 5.14 -9.01
CA ARG A 69 -5.91 3.71 -9.29
C ARG A 69 -4.44 3.37 -9.16
N PHE A 70 -4.13 2.09 -8.91
CA PHE A 70 -2.74 1.62 -8.79
C PHE A 70 -1.87 2.01 -10.01
N ALA A 71 -2.44 1.91 -11.22
CA ALA A 71 -1.73 2.27 -12.46
C ALA A 71 -1.30 3.74 -12.52
N GLU A 72 -1.97 4.63 -11.79
CA GLU A 72 -1.66 6.07 -11.76
C GLU A 72 -0.50 6.40 -10.81
N ILE A 73 -0.17 5.50 -9.87
CA ILE A 73 0.87 5.74 -8.84
C ILE A 73 2.08 4.83 -8.94
N VAL A 74 2.03 3.79 -9.79
CA VAL A 74 3.03 2.72 -9.80
C VAL A 74 4.44 3.24 -10.12
N GLU A 75 4.55 4.23 -11.01
CA GLU A 75 5.84 4.83 -11.36
C GLU A 75 6.46 5.55 -10.16
N SER A 76 5.68 6.36 -9.44
CA SER A 76 6.15 7.07 -8.23
C SER A 76 6.47 6.12 -7.08
N LEU A 77 5.70 5.04 -6.94
CA LEU A 77 6.00 4.00 -5.96
C LEU A 77 7.33 3.30 -6.27
N LEU A 78 7.55 2.90 -7.52
CA LEU A 78 8.81 2.26 -7.93
C LEU A 78 10.01 3.20 -7.74
N GLU A 79 9.85 4.49 -8.02
CA GLU A 79 10.89 5.49 -7.76
C GLU A 79 11.18 5.62 -6.25
N PHE A 80 10.13 5.59 -5.40
CA PHE A 80 10.31 5.58 -3.96
C PHE A 80 11.00 4.30 -3.46
N LEU A 81 10.71 3.13 -4.01
CA LEU A 81 11.30 1.85 -3.56
C LEU A 81 12.66 1.52 -4.20
N ALA A 82 13.09 2.30 -5.19
CA ALA A 82 14.25 1.96 -6.01
C ALA A 82 15.55 1.86 -5.20
N GLY A 83 16.20 0.69 -5.31
CA GLY A 83 17.55 0.44 -4.80
C GLY A 83 17.65 0.12 -3.31
N ASP A 84 16.52 -0.09 -2.62
CA ASP A 84 16.50 -0.31 -1.18
C ASP A 84 16.18 -1.75 -0.77
N GLU A 85 16.57 -2.08 0.46
CA GLU A 85 16.07 -3.26 1.15
C GLU A 85 14.64 -2.99 1.63
N LEU A 86 13.69 -3.80 1.16
CA LEU A 86 12.31 -3.77 1.64
C LEU A 86 12.16 -4.67 2.85
N ILE A 87 11.62 -4.12 3.94
CA ILE A 87 11.29 -4.83 5.17
C ILE A 87 9.78 -4.85 5.29
N ILE A 88 9.19 -6.02 5.10
CA ILE A 88 7.75 -6.23 5.09
C ILE A 88 7.45 -7.38 6.06
N HIS A 89 6.32 -7.32 6.75
CA HIS A 89 5.86 -8.42 7.59
C HIS A 89 4.73 -9.16 6.89
N ASN A 90 5.04 -10.37 6.41
CA ASN A 90 4.18 -11.27 5.61
C ASN A 90 4.11 -10.88 4.13
#